data_AF-A0A9P8GIB7-F1
#
_entry.id   AF-A0A9P8GIB7-F1
#
_cell.length_a   1.000
_cell.length_b   1.000
_cell.length_c   1.000
_cell.angle_alpha   90.00
_cell.angle_beta   90.00
_cell.angle_gamma   90.00
#
_symmetry.space_group_name_H-M   'P 1'
#
loop_
_entity.id
_entity.type
_entity.pdbx_description
1 polymer ?
#
loop_
_entity_poly.entity_id
_entity_poly.type
_entity_poly.pdbx_seq_one_letter_code
_entity_poly.pdbx_strand_id
1 'polypeptide(L)'
;MESTGDTPQERIEVEYYFSDENLPKDAYLLDKNGGKENKPVEIKKICQFPKMRRYKPYRSLVESLKKSTMLEVIDNKYIKRRVPLTIEPMAPEEVKAVLEEEQKKQGINRPPPDQPWMTKAMMKPTGFEEFYADAPVTPAAFEEEQSLYDKDILFETRIETAIQRYRARRKFHQKTAQVFNKFMTYGGIECGPKMFGGSDNRDLAEMDAAEIAAVTATHFVSEDVLYTDRWEVDFAGVAKGFLSCHIMTELESISGQADIARATNVMRNFYNYLLHHNVCPELESQIQAARKVCDLADIELFNVVVANERLPGPFNTAVSATHGGTVAGVYSGEHDWEDSSAINRTLQDCQDIVKFAMSAYGSEQQYDKVGDVGKFQTVYQEQISLEVTKVEMADEATRALYDAAREKKPFLVALGKLHCRRWTYPLAPNFDRSIEALKRQQTEHTMTLWVEENILQYCAVGMKIEGEVRELDIGIKWLDSVRAISPSFFEWLPNEFYKEEKVLKAESEATAA
;
A
#
# COMPACT_ATOMS: atom_id res chain seq x y z
N MET A 1 -5.69 42.84 -44.26
CA MET A 1 -4.50 42.30 -43.59
C MET A 1 -3.70 43.48 -43.06
N GLU A 2 -3.97 43.89 -41.81
CA GLU A 2 -3.11 44.81 -41.08
C GLU A 2 -2.20 43.96 -40.19
N SER A 3 -0.90 44.24 -40.26
CA SER A 3 0.14 43.48 -39.56
C SER A 3 0.01 43.69 -38.05
N THR A 4 -0.18 42.60 -37.31
CA THR A 4 0.04 42.53 -35.87
C THR A 4 1.54 42.68 -35.60
N GLY A 5 2.01 43.93 -35.61
CA GLY A 5 3.30 44.31 -35.06
C GLY A 5 3.32 44.00 -33.57
N ASP A 6 4.28 43.18 -33.17
CA ASP A 6 4.52 42.68 -31.82
C ASP A 6 4.31 43.80 -30.77
N THR A 7 3.23 43.70 -30.01
CA THR A 7 2.88 44.69 -29.00
C THR A 7 3.73 44.40 -27.76
N PRO A 8 4.61 45.32 -27.31
CA PRO A 8 5.50 45.01 -26.21
C PRO A 8 4.73 44.58 -24.95
N GLN A 9 5.17 43.51 -24.30
CA GLN A 9 4.47 42.90 -23.16
C GLN A 9 4.22 43.89 -22.02
N GLU A 10 5.14 44.83 -21.80
CA GLU A 10 4.98 45.87 -20.78
C GLU A 10 3.83 46.84 -21.08
N ARG A 11 3.47 47.03 -22.35
CA ARG A 11 2.31 47.84 -22.75
C ARG A 11 1.02 47.06 -22.49
N ILE A 12 0.98 45.77 -22.83
CA ILE A 12 -0.17 44.89 -22.60
C ILE A 12 -0.54 44.85 -21.11
N GLU A 13 0.45 44.69 -20.23
CA GLU A 13 0.23 44.64 -18.78
C GLU A 13 -0.35 45.95 -18.23
N VAL A 14 0.11 47.10 -18.74
CA VAL A 14 -0.44 48.40 -18.31
C VAL A 14 -1.81 48.67 -18.89
N GLU A 15 -2.07 48.29 -20.14
CA GLU A 15 -3.40 48.37 -20.75
C GLU A 15 -4.40 47.49 -20.00
N TYR A 16 -3.98 46.30 -19.56
CA TYR A 16 -4.80 45.43 -18.72
C TYR A 16 -5.19 46.09 -17.40
N TYR A 17 -4.28 46.76 -16.69
CA TYR A 17 -4.62 47.43 -15.43
C TYR A 17 -5.74 48.47 -15.57
N PHE A 18 -5.77 49.19 -16.69
CA PHE A 18 -6.76 50.23 -16.98
C PHE A 18 -7.97 49.73 -17.78
N SER A 19 -8.02 48.43 -18.10
CA SER A 19 -9.09 47.79 -18.89
C SER A 19 -10.45 47.88 -18.21
N ASP A 20 -11.50 47.75 -19.02
CA ASP A 20 -12.87 47.72 -18.54
C ASP A 20 -13.17 46.49 -17.67
N GLU A 21 -12.33 45.45 -17.74
CA GLU A 21 -12.45 44.25 -16.91
C GLU A 21 -11.79 44.39 -15.53
N ASN A 22 -10.61 45.01 -15.48
CA ASN A 22 -9.79 45.09 -14.27
C ASN A 22 -10.01 46.38 -13.49
N LEU A 23 -10.09 47.54 -14.16
CA LEU A 23 -10.18 48.83 -13.49
C LEU A 23 -11.40 48.94 -12.57
N PRO A 24 -12.62 48.46 -12.92
CA PRO A 24 -13.77 48.51 -12.02
C PRO A 24 -13.64 47.65 -10.75
N LYS A 25 -12.71 46.68 -10.74
CA LYS A 25 -12.46 45.74 -9.64
C LYS A 25 -11.25 46.14 -8.79
N ASP A 26 -10.38 47.00 -9.31
CA ASP A 26 -9.15 47.43 -8.64
C ASP A 26 -9.39 48.69 -7.80
N ALA A 27 -9.66 48.49 -6.51
CA ALA A 27 -9.92 49.56 -5.56
C ALA A 27 -8.76 50.57 -5.43
N TYR A 28 -7.51 50.13 -5.62
CA TYR A 28 -6.34 50.99 -5.52
C TYR A 28 -6.21 51.92 -6.74
N LEU A 29 -6.39 51.38 -7.95
CA LEU A 29 -6.35 52.19 -9.17
C LEU A 29 -7.59 53.07 -9.31
N LEU A 30 -8.76 52.64 -8.85
CA LEU A 30 -9.96 53.48 -8.82
C LEU A 30 -9.81 54.70 -7.91
N ASP A 31 -9.24 54.54 -6.71
CA ASP A 31 -8.93 55.68 -5.82
C ASP A 31 -8.03 56.71 -6.51
N LYS A 32 -7.05 56.26 -7.29
CA LYS A 32 -6.09 57.14 -7.98
C LYS A 32 -6.62 57.75 -9.26
N ASN A 33 -7.41 57.00 -10.03
CA ASN A 33 -7.98 57.43 -11.31
C ASN A 33 -9.33 58.17 -11.12
N GLY A 34 -9.95 58.11 -9.94
CA GLY A 34 -11.24 58.77 -9.68
C GLY A 34 -12.41 58.22 -10.51
N GLY A 35 -12.30 56.99 -11.05
CA GLY A 35 -13.33 56.35 -11.87
C GLY A 35 -13.77 57.19 -13.07
N LYS A 36 -15.01 57.70 -13.04
CA LYS A 36 -15.61 58.54 -14.08
C LYS A 36 -14.85 59.88 -14.28
N GLU A 37 -14.10 60.34 -13.27
CA GLU A 37 -13.30 61.57 -13.34
C GLU A 37 -12.00 61.42 -14.15
N ASN A 38 -11.54 60.18 -14.39
CA ASN A 38 -10.38 59.82 -15.23
C ASN A 38 -9.12 60.67 -14.95
N LYS A 39 -8.76 60.79 -13.67
CA LYS A 39 -7.60 61.56 -13.19
C LYS A 39 -6.28 60.91 -13.62
N PRO A 40 -5.28 61.69 -14.06
CA PRO A 40 -3.97 61.15 -14.42
C PRO A 40 -3.27 60.44 -13.25
N VAL A 41 -2.81 59.20 -13.48
CA VAL A 41 -2.08 58.37 -12.50
C VAL A 41 -0.58 58.39 -12.81
N GLU A 42 0.28 58.50 -11.81
CA GLU A 42 1.74 58.51 -12.00
C GLU A 42 2.27 57.17 -12.51
N ILE A 43 3.02 57.20 -13.62
CA ILE A 43 3.65 56.01 -14.20
C ILE A 43 4.63 55.36 -13.21
N LYS A 44 5.31 56.16 -12.39
CA LYS A 44 6.21 55.66 -11.34
C LYS A 44 5.50 54.77 -10.31
N LYS A 45 4.24 55.04 -9.98
CA LYS A 45 3.45 54.21 -9.05
C LYS A 45 3.10 52.86 -9.70
N ILE A 46 2.74 52.87 -10.98
CA ILE A 46 2.49 51.66 -11.77
C ILE A 46 3.76 50.80 -11.87
N CYS A 47 4.94 51.41 -12.03
CA CYS A 47 6.22 50.69 -12.02
C CYS A 47 6.52 49.96 -10.69
N GLN A 48 5.86 50.32 -9.58
CA GLN A 48 6.03 49.64 -8.29
C GLN A 48 5.19 48.36 -8.18
N PHE A 49 4.26 48.12 -9.12
CA PHE A 49 3.41 46.93 -9.11
C PHE A 49 4.24 45.67 -9.37
N PRO A 50 3.94 44.54 -8.71
CA PRO A 50 4.77 43.33 -8.78
C PRO A 50 5.09 42.88 -10.21
N LYS A 51 4.09 42.86 -11.11
CA LYS A 51 4.30 42.45 -12.52
C LYS A 51 5.09 43.47 -13.33
N MET A 52 5.09 44.75 -12.94
CA MET A 52 5.75 45.85 -13.65
C MET A 52 7.22 46.06 -13.27
N ARG A 53 7.64 45.62 -12.07
CA ARG A 53 9.01 45.82 -11.56
C ARG A 53 10.11 45.25 -12.47
N ARG A 54 9.78 44.22 -13.27
CA ARG A 54 10.69 43.55 -14.20
C ARG A 54 10.99 44.36 -15.47
N TYR A 55 10.10 45.28 -15.84
CA TYR A 55 10.23 46.05 -17.07
C TYR A 55 11.03 47.33 -16.83
N LYS A 56 12.33 47.26 -17.12
CA LYS A 56 13.29 48.38 -17.07
C LYS A 56 14.07 48.40 -18.38
N PRO A 57 14.44 49.58 -18.92
CA PRO A 57 14.45 50.90 -18.29
C PRO A 57 13.14 51.71 -18.42
N TYR A 58 12.87 52.62 -17.47
CA TYR A 58 11.67 53.49 -17.41
C TYR A 58 11.39 54.23 -18.72
N ARG A 59 12.46 54.66 -19.42
CA ARG A 59 12.35 55.35 -20.71
C ARG A 59 11.67 54.50 -21.79
N SER A 60 12.03 53.22 -21.87
CA SER A 60 11.46 52.28 -22.85
C SER A 60 9.98 52.04 -22.57
N LEU A 61 9.60 51.90 -21.30
CA LEU A 61 8.21 51.76 -20.90
C LEU A 61 7.37 52.99 -21.32
N VAL A 62 7.87 54.21 -21.06
CA VAL A 62 7.16 55.44 -21.44
C VAL A 62 7.03 55.58 -22.97
N GLU A 63 8.07 55.24 -23.73
CA GLU A 63 8.01 55.25 -25.21
C GLU A 63 7.04 54.20 -25.76
N SER A 64 6.95 53.03 -25.12
CA SER A 64 6.00 51.96 -25.44
C SER A 64 4.56 52.39 -25.16
N LEU A 65 4.30 52.99 -23.99
CA LEU A 65 2.97 53.47 -23.59
C LEU A 65 2.45 54.62 -24.45
N LYS A 66 3.32 55.47 -25.00
CA LYS A 66 2.91 56.52 -25.96
C LYS A 66 2.25 55.97 -27.22
N LYS A 67 2.58 54.73 -27.60
CA LYS A 67 1.99 54.04 -28.75
C LYS A 67 0.67 53.33 -28.41
N SER A 68 0.18 53.45 -27.18
CA SER A 68 -1.10 52.86 -26.77
C SER A 68 -2.28 53.58 -27.43
N THR A 69 -3.21 52.79 -27.96
CA THR A 69 -4.51 53.24 -28.48
C THR A 69 -5.53 53.48 -27.37
N MET A 70 -5.29 52.94 -26.18
CA MET A 70 -6.19 53.00 -25.03
C MET A 70 -5.77 54.07 -24.01
N LEU A 71 -4.47 54.30 -23.87
CA LEU A 71 -3.90 55.17 -22.84
C LEU A 71 -3.22 56.41 -23.44
N GLU A 72 -3.27 57.51 -22.69
CA GLU A 72 -2.61 58.78 -23.03
C GLU A 72 -1.57 59.11 -21.97
N VAL A 73 -0.32 59.33 -22.41
CA VAL A 73 0.80 59.72 -21.54
C VAL A 73 0.90 61.25 -21.48
N ILE A 74 0.82 61.82 -20.29
CA ILE A 74 0.94 63.26 -20.01
C ILE A 74 2.30 63.54 -19.37
N ASP A 75 3.03 64.53 -19.89
CA ASP A 75 4.32 65.02 -19.39
C ASP A 75 5.40 63.94 -19.15
N ASN A 76 5.30 62.80 -19.85
CA ASN A 76 6.14 61.60 -19.65
C ASN A 76 6.15 61.07 -18.20
N LYS A 77 5.17 61.49 -17.39
CA LYS A 77 5.10 61.22 -15.93
C LYS A 77 3.77 60.61 -15.51
N TYR A 78 2.69 60.95 -16.21
CA TYR A 78 1.35 60.50 -15.89
C TYR A 78 0.72 59.73 -17.04
N ILE A 79 -0.23 58.87 -16.73
CA ILE A 79 -1.04 58.13 -17.69
C ILE A 79 -2.51 58.26 -17.31
N LYS A 80 -3.37 58.44 -18.29
CA LYS A 80 -4.83 58.41 -18.14
C LYS A 80 -5.43 57.60 -19.28
N ARG A 81 -6.67 57.14 -19.13
CA ARG A 81 -7.40 56.53 -20.25
C ARG A 81 -7.75 57.62 -21.26
N ARG A 82 -7.70 57.29 -22.56
CA ARG A 82 -8.21 58.18 -23.61
C ARG A 82 -9.72 58.33 -23.53
N VAL A 83 -10.42 57.24 -23.24
CA VAL A 83 -11.86 57.20 -22.98
C VAL A 83 -12.09 56.90 -21.50
N PRO A 84 -12.74 57.81 -20.75
CA PRO A 84 -13.10 57.59 -19.35
C PRO A 84 -13.90 56.30 -19.16
N LEU A 85 -13.81 55.72 -17.97
CA LEU A 85 -14.57 54.53 -17.62
C LEU A 85 -16.08 54.86 -17.60
N THR A 86 -16.85 54.16 -18.42
CA THR A 86 -18.32 54.30 -18.53
C THR A 86 -19.08 53.34 -17.61
N ILE A 87 -18.43 52.26 -17.17
CA ILE A 87 -18.99 51.23 -16.29
C ILE A 87 -18.93 51.73 -14.84
N GLU A 88 -19.98 51.46 -14.06
CA GLU A 88 -19.98 51.79 -12.63
C GLU A 88 -19.00 50.88 -11.86
N PRO A 89 -18.12 51.43 -11.02
CA PRO A 89 -17.18 50.64 -10.25
C PRO A 89 -17.92 49.75 -9.24
N MET A 90 -17.41 48.54 -8.99
CA MET A 90 -18.00 47.62 -8.02
C MET A 90 -17.94 48.22 -6.60
N ALA A 91 -18.92 47.87 -5.76
CA ALA A 91 -18.91 48.31 -4.37
C ALA A 91 -17.70 47.69 -3.62
N PRO A 92 -17.07 48.40 -2.67
CA PRO A 92 -15.90 47.89 -1.95
C PRO A 92 -16.12 46.53 -1.25
N GLU A 93 -17.36 46.23 -0.85
CA GLU A 93 -17.74 44.96 -0.22
C GLU A 93 -17.75 43.80 -1.24
N GLU A 94 -18.20 44.04 -2.48
CA GLU A 94 -18.20 43.05 -3.55
C GLU A 94 -16.78 42.75 -4.03
N VAL A 95 -15.91 43.77 -4.09
CA VAL A 95 -14.48 43.60 -4.40
C VAL A 95 -13.80 42.72 -3.34
N LYS A 96 -14.10 42.93 -2.06
CA LYS A 96 -13.59 42.06 -0.97
C LYS A 96 -14.09 40.63 -1.10
N ALA A 97 -15.38 40.43 -1.41
CA ALA A 97 -15.94 39.09 -1.57
C ALA A 97 -15.27 38.32 -2.72
N VAL A 98 -15.01 38.96 -3.86
CA VAL A 98 -14.29 38.35 -4.99
C VAL A 98 -12.85 38.00 -4.62
N LEU A 99 -12.15 38.90 -3.91
CA LEU A 99 -10.78 38.64 -3.43
C LEU A 99 -10.73 37.50 -2.40
N GLU A 100 -11.71 37.43 -1.48
CA GLU A 100 -11.82 36.34 -0.51
C GLU A 100 -12.15 34.99 -1.18
N GLU A 101 -12.97 34.99 -2.24
CA GLU A 101 -13.27 33.80 -3.02
C GLU A 101 -12.04 33.31 -3.81
N GLU A 102 -11.26 34.23 -4.40
CA GLU A 102 -9.97 33.90 -5.02
C GLU A 102 -8.95 33.39 -3.98
N GLN A 103 -8.90 33.98 -2.79
CA GLN A 103 -8.05 33.50 -1.70
C GLN A 103 -8.47 32.11 -1.19
N LYS A 104 -9.78 31.81 -1.13
CA LYS A 104 -10.29 30.46 -0.83
C LYS A 104 -9.89 29.44 -1.90
N LYS A 105 -9.98 29.79 -3.18
CA LYS A 105 -9.49 28.94 -4.30
C LYS A 105 -7.98 28.70 -4.23
N GLN A 106 -7.21 29.66 -3.72
CA GLN A 106 -5.79 29.49 -3.43
C GLN A 106 -5.53 28.63 -2.19
N GLY A 107 -6.39 28.67 -1.17
CA GLY A 107 -6.31 27.86 0.05
C GLY A 107 -6.41 26.35 -0.20
N ILE A 108 -7.24 25.93 -1.17
CA ILE A 108 -7.37 24.51 -1.60
C ILE A 108 -6.05 23.96 -2.17
N ASN A 109 -5.16 24.84 -2.66
CA ASN A 109 -3.88 24.45 -3.25
C ASN A 109 -2.69 24.57 -2.28
N ARG A 110 -2.93 24.82 -0.99
CA ARG A 110 -1.87 24.85 0.02
C ARG A 110 -1.71 23.48 0.68
N PRO A 111 -0.47 23.06 0.96
CA PRO A 111 -0.21 21.82 1.69
C PRO A 111 -0.94 21.82 3.05
N PRO A 112 -1.38 20.64 3.53
CA PRO A 112 -1.88 20.50 4.89
C PRO A 112 -0.88 21.08 5.91
N PRO A 113 -1.35 21.71 7.01
CA PRO A 113 -0.45 22.32 8.00
C PRO A 113 0.57 21.34 8.60
N ASP A 114 0.21 20.06 8.67
CA ASP A 114 1.04 18.94 9.13
C ASP A 114 2.04 18.44 8.08
N GLN A 115 1.90 18.85 6.80
CA GLN A 115 2.74 18.39 5.68
C GLN A 115 3.21 19.53 4.77
N PRO A 116 3.94 20.54 5.30
CA PRO A 116 4.35 21.73 4.56
C PRO A 116 5.31 21.46 3.38
N TRP A 117 5.90 20.27 3.30
CA TRP A 117 6.80 19.86 2.21
C TRP A 117 6.07 19.36 0.96
N MET A 118 4.75 19.13 1.00
CA MET A 118 4.01 18.70 -0.19
C MET A 118 3.97 19.79 -1.26
N THR A 119 4.17 19.42 -2.52
CA THR A 119 3.98 20.34 -3.65
C THR A 119 2.55 20.27 -4.16
N LYS A 120 2.08 21.31 -4.87
CA LYS A 120 0.77 21.31 -5.54
C LYS A 120 0.57 20.11 -6.47
N ALA A 121 1.65 19.60 -7.08
CA ALA A 121 1.60 18.41 -7.91
C ALA A 121 1.42 17.12 -7.10
N MET A 122 1.89 17.07 -5.85
CA MET A 122 1.73 15.93 -4.94
C MET A 122 0.32 15.85 -4.33
N MET A 123 -0.46 16.94 -4.36
CA MET A 123 -1.85 16.96 -3.89
C MET A 123 -2.88 16.56 -4.95
N LYS A 124 -2.45 16.32 -6.20
CA LYS A 124 -3.35 15.80 -7.23
C LYS A 124 -3.70 14.34 -6.91
N PRO A 125 -4.94 13.90 -7.21
CA PRO A 125 -5.33 12.51 -7.02
C PRO A 125 -4.41 11.60 -7.82
N THR A 126 -4.11 10.46 -7.22
CA THR A 126 -3.11 9.49 -7.67
C THR A 126 -3.75 8.29 -8.37
N GLY A 127 -5.05 8.07 -8.17
CA GLY A 127 -5.77 6.91 -8.66
C GLY A 127 -5.77 5.72 -7.69
N PHE A 128 -5.28 5.93 -6.47
CA PHE A 128 -5.20 4.93 -5.40
C PHE A 128 -6.01 5.33 -4.15
N GLU A 129 -6.82 6.41 -4.24
CA GLU A 129 -7.73 6.81 -3.17
C GLU A 129 -8.85 5.77 -2.98
N GLU A 130 -9.35 5.61 -1.75
CA GLU A 130 -10.34 4.58 -1.36
C GLU A 130 -11.61 4.58 -2.24
N PHE A 131 -12.06 5.76 -2.68
CA PHE A 131 -13.24 5.92 -3.53
C PHE A 131 -12.90 6.26 -4.99
N TYR A 132 -11.65 6.02 -5.41
CA TYR A 132 -11.27 6.24 -6.80
C TYR A 132 -11.95 5.21 -7.71
N ALA A 133 -12.68 5.71 -8.71
CA ALA A 133 -13.22 4.91 -9.79
C ALA A 133 -12.70 5.48 -11.12
N ASP A 134 -12.30 4.59 -12.03
CA ASP A 134 -12.00 4.99 -13.40
C ASP A 134 -13.27 5.59 -14.04
N ALA A 135 -13.09 6.61 -14.88
CA ALA A 135 -14.21 7.24 -15.58
C ALA A 135 -14.98 6.19 -16.42
N PRO A 136 -16.30 6.35 -16.59
CA PRO A 136 -17.07 5.50 -17.50
C PRO A 136 -16.43 5.49 -18.90
N VAL A 137 -16.30 4.30 -19.48
CA VAL A 137 -15.72 4.16 -20.83
C VAL A 137 -16.68 4.81 -21.82
N THR A 138 -16.19 5.80 -22.57
CA THR A 138 -16.99 6.42 -23.65
C THR A 138 -17.17 5.42 -24.80
N PRO A 139 -18.25 5.49 -25.60
CA PRO A 139 -18.46 4.56 -26.71
C PRO A 139 -17.27 4.49 -27.69
N ALA A 140 -16.66 5.63 -28.02
CA ALA A 140 -15.47 5.67 -28.88
C ALA A 140 -14.26 4.99 -28.24
N ALA A 141 -14.03 5.20 -26.93
CA ALA A 141 -12.97 4.51 -26.20
C ALA A 141 -13.24 3.01 -26.08
N PHE A 142 -14.51 2.60 -25.96
CA PHE A 142 -14.89 1.19 -25.90
C PHE A 142 -14.63 0.48 -27.23
N GLU A 143 -14.99 1.10 -28.36
CA GLU A 143 -14.68 0.58 -29.70
C GLU A 143 -13.17 0.43 -29.92
N GLU A 144 -12.39 1.43 -29.50
CA GLU A 144 -10.93 1.37 -29.54
C GLU A 144 -10.39 0.23 -28.65
N GLU A 145 -10.83 0.15 -27.40
CA GLU A 145 -10.40 -0.88 -26.44
C GLU A 145 -10.79 -2.29 -26.89
N GLN A 146 -11.94 -2.47 -27.55
CA GLN A 146 -12.36 -3.74 -28.12
C GLN A 146 -11.36 -4.25 -29.17
N SER A 147 -10.82 -3.36 -29.99
CA SER A 147 -9.79 -3.71 -30.98
C SER A 147 -8.44 -4.08 -30.36
N LEU A 148 -8.15 -3.60 -29.15
CA LEU A 148 -6.89 -3.82 -28.45
C LEU A 148 -6.90 -5.07 -27.57
N TYR A 149 -8.08 -5.45 -27.08
CA TYR A 149 -8.29 -6.58 -26.16
C TYR A 149 -9.07 -7.73 -26.79
N ASP A 150 -9.15 -7.76 -28.13
CA ASP A 150 -9.77 -8.87 -28.85
C ASP A 150 -9.10 -10.20 -28.49
N LYS A 151 -9.90 -11.26 -28.35
CA LYS A 151 -9.43 -12.61 -27.97
C LYS A 151 -8.50 -13.22 -29.01
N ASP A 152 -8.57 -12.75 -30.25
CA ASP A 152 -7.67 -13.17 -31.34
C ASP A 152 -6.26 -12.57 -31.18
N ILE A 153 -6.09 -11.58 -30.29
CA ILE A 153 -4.79 -11.03 -29.92
C ILE A 153 -4.20 -11.87 -28.79
N LEU A 154 -2.91 -12.18 -28.94
CA LEU A 154 -2.12 -12.91 -27.95
C LEU A 154 -2.22 -12.28 -26.56
N PHE A 155 -2.34 -13.12 -25.53
CA PHE A 155 -2.59 -12.67 -24.16
C PHE A 155 -1.49 -11.71 -23.66
N GLU A 156 -0.24 -12.01 -23.97
CA GLU A 156 0.92 -11.20 -23.61
C GLU A 156 0.83 -9.77 -24.18
N THR A 157 0.35 -9.62 -25.41
CA THR A 157 0.18 -8.29 -26.02
C THR A 157 -0.95 -7.52 -25.33
N ARG A 158 -2.05 -8.21 -25.00
CA ARG A 158 -3.19 -7.59 -24.30
C ARG A 158 -2.81 -7.12 -22.90
N ILE A 159 -2.11 -7.95 -22.11
CA ILE A 159 -1.75 -7.62 -20.73
C ILE A 159 -0.67 -6.53 -20.66
N GLU A 160 0.32 -6.53 -21.56
CA GLU A 160 1.31 -5.44 -21.64
C GLU A 160 0.64 -4.11 -21.97
N THR A 161 -0.23 -4.10 -22.98
CA THR A 161 -0.99 -2.90 -23.37
C THR A 161 -1.84 -2.39 -22.22
N ALA A 162 -2.51 -3.29 -21.49
CA ALA A 162 -3.29 -2.94 -20.30
C ALA A 162 -2.43 -2.35 -19.19
N ILE A 163 -1.24 -2.89 -18.90
CA ILE A 163 -0.35 -2.36 -17.87
C ILE A 163 0.16 -0.97 -18.25
N GLN A 164 0.54 -0.75 -19.50
CA GLN A 164 0.98 0.55 -19.99
C GLN A 164 -0.12 1.61 -19.84
N ARG A 165 -1.35 1.30 -20.27
CA ARG A 165 -2.50 2.20 -20.14
C ARG A 165 -2.91 2.43 -18.68
N TYR A 166 -2.89 1.39 -17.85
CA TYR A 166 -3.11 1.48 -16.40
C TYR A 166 -2.13 2.45 -15.75
N ARG A 167 -0.84 2.34 -16.10
CA ARG A 167 0.21 3.22 -15.59
C ARG A 167 0.06 4.66 -16.05
N ALA A 168 -0.30 4.89 -17.31
CA ALA A 168 -0.52 6.24 -17.84
C ALA A 168 -1.67 6.98 -17.15
N ARG A 169 -2.68 6.26 -16.66
CA ARG A 169 -3.85 6.82 -15.98
C ARG A 169 -3.64 7.11 -14.49
N ARG A 170 -2.50 6.69 -13.91
CA ARG A 170 -2.25 6.73 -12.46
C ARG A 170 -0.92 7.36 -12.12
N LYS A 171 -0.85 7.94 -10.92
CA LYS A 171 0.40 8.52 -10.40
C LYS A 171 1.01 7.60 -9.35
N PHE A 172 2.06 6.90 -9.74
CA PHE A 172 2.79 6.01 -8.85
C PHE A 172 3.77 6.79 -7.97
N HIS A 173 3.53 6.77 -6.67
CA HIS A 173 4.50 7.18 -5.67
C HIS A 173 5.45 6.02 -5.34
N GLN A 174 6.59 6.32 -4.70
CA GLN A 174 7.66 5.35 -4.45
C GLN A 174 7.16 4.02 -3.88
N LYS A 175 6.40 4.03 -2.77
CA LYS A 175 5.90 2.80 -2.14
C LYS A 175 4.90 2.05 -3.03
N THR A 176 3.99 2.75 -3.70
CA THR A 176 3.03 2.17 -4.64
C THR A 176 3.71 1.54 -5.86
N ALA A 177 4.73 2.22 -6.40
CA ALA A 177 5.55 1.73 -7.50
C ALA A 177 6.33 0.46 -7.10
N GLN A 178 6.89 0.44 -5.89
CA GLN A 178 7.61 -0.72 -5.36
C GLN A 178 6.69 -1.94 -5.25
N VAL A 179 5.51 -1.80 -4.63
CA VAL A 179 4.54 -2.90 -4.56
C VAL A 179 4.16 -3.37 -5.96
N PHE A 180 3.76 -2.45 -6.84
CA PHE A 180 3.29 -2.80 -8.17
C PHE A 180 4.37 -3.53 -8.97
N ASN A 181 5.60 -3.01 -8.98
CA ASN A 181 6.69 -3.64 -9.72
C ASN A 181 7.04 -5.03 -9.16
N LYS A 182 7.09 -5.20 -7.82
CA LYS A 182 7.34 -6.53 -7.23
C LYS A 182 6.24 -7.52 -7.55
N PHE A 183 4.98 -7.08 -7.49
CA PHE A 183 3.82 -7.89 -7.88
C PHE A 183 3.90 -8.30 -9.36
N MET A 184 4.19 -7.36 -10.27
CA MET A 184 4.37 -7.63 -11.69
C MET A 184 5.50 -8.64 -11.92
N THR A 185 6.67 -8.43 -11.31
CA THR A 185 7.81 -9.36 -11.43
C THR A 185 7.51 -10.75 -10.89
N TYR A 186 6.79 -10.85 -9.77
CA TYR A 186 6.35 -12.14 -9.24
C TYR A 186 5.42 -12.88 -10.21
N GLY A 187 4.55 -12.15 -10.93
CA GLY A 187 3.68 -12.69 -11.97
C GLY A 187 4.34 -12.92 -13.33
N GLY A 188 5.68 -12.85 -13.45
CA GLY A 188 6.40 -13.08 -14.70
C GLY A 188 6.54 -11.85 -15.62
N ILE A 189 6.34 -10.64 -15.08
CA ILE A 189 6.43 -9.38 -15.83
C ILE A 189 7.68 -8.60 -15.42
N GLU A 190 8.61 -8.46 -16.35
CA GLU A 190 9.85 -7.71 -16.17
C GLU A 190 9.58 -6.22 -16.04
N CYS A 191 10.26 -5.59 -15.07
CA CYS A 191 10.12 -4.17 -14.77
C CYS A 191 11.46 -3.46 -15.06
N GLY A 192 11.50 -2.60 -16.06
CA GLY A 192 12.69 -1.84 -16.44
C GLY A 192 12.65 -1.36 -17.89
N PRO A 193 13.53 -0.44 -18.29
CA PRO A 193 13.68 -0.07 -19.70
C PRO A 193 14.19 -1.28 -20.50
N LYS A 194 13.63 -1.51 -21.70
CA LYS A 194 14.10 -2.58 -22.61
C LYS A 194 15.58 -2.38 -22.93
N MET A 195 16.43 -3.33 -22.56
CA MET A 195 17.90 -3.23 -22.70
C MET A 195 18.39 -3.12 -24.15
N PHE A 196 17.55 -3.45 -25.15
CA PHE A 196 17.87 -3.37 -26.58
C PHE A 196 17.13 -2.24 -27.34
N GLY A 197 16.35 -1.41 -26.66
CA GLY A 197 15.60 -0.29 -27.25
C GLY A 197 16.32 1.04 -27.06
N GLY A 198 17.51 1.21 -27.64
CA GLY A 198 18.19 2.50 -27.62
C GLY A 198 17.42 3.53 -28.46
N SER A 199 16.81 4.51 -27.83
CA SER A 199 16.32 5.71 -28.53
C SER A 199 17.08 6.94 -28.04
N ASP A 200 17.82 7.57 -28.94
CA ASP A 200 18.24 8.96 -28.79
C ASP A 200 16.97 9.79 -28.53
N ASN A 201 16.97 10.60 -27.47
CA ASN A 201 15.85 11.45 -27.01
C ASN A 201 15.33 12.48 -28.05
N ARG A 202 15.79 12.42 -29.30
CA ARG A 202 15.46 13.38 -30.38
C ARG A 202 14.21 13.02 -31.18
N ASP A 203 13.71 11.77 -31.14
CA ASP A 203 12.62 11.32 -32.02
C ASP A 203 11.22 11.30 -31.37
N LEU A 204 11.08 11.53 -30.06
CA LEU A 204 9.77 11.49 -29.37
C LEU A 204 8.78 12.60 -29.78
N ALA A 205 9.23 13.65 -30.48
CA ALA A 205 8.39 14.77 -30.89
C ALA A 205 7.55 14.49 -32.15
N GLU A 206 7.92 13.49 -32.95
CA GLU A 206 7.23 13.11 -34.19
C GLU A 206 6.37 11.84 -34.03
N MET A 207 6.48 11.16 -32.89
CA MET A 207 5.78 9.92 -32.60
C MET A 207 4.34 10.20 -32.14
N ASP A 208 3.42 9.33 -32.55
CA ASP A 208 2.03 9.42 -32.05
C ASP A 208 1.90 8.96 -30.59
N ALA A 209 0.73 9.14 -29.99
CA ALA A 209 0.51 8.80 -28.59
C ALA A 209 0.70 7.30 -28.28
N ALA A 210 0.44 6.41 -29.25
CA ALA A 210 0.62 4.98 -29.10
C ALA A 210 2.09 4.57 -29.22
N GLU A 211 2.83 5.19 -30.14
CA GLU A 211 4.27 5.02 -30.33
C GLU A 211 5.07 5.52 -29.12
N ILE A 212 4.73 6.70 -28.58
CA ILE A 212 5.33 7.21 -27.34
C ILE A 212 5.07 6.25 -26.18
N ALA A 213 3.85 5.71 -26.07
CA ALA A 213 3.51 4.75 -25.02
C ALA A 213 4.30 3.44 -25.15
N ALA A 214 4.49 2.94 -26.37
CA ALA A 214 5.26 1.73 -26.63
C ALA A 214 6.77 1.92 -26.33
N VAL A 215 7.35 3.06 -26.69
CA VAL A 215 8.78 3.37 -26.42
C VAL A 215 9.04 3.64 -24.94
N THR A 216 8.07 4.21 -24.22
CA THR A 216 8.19 4.50 -22.78
C THR A 216 7.73 3.33 -21.89
N ALA A 217 7.31 2.21 -22.49
CA ALA A 217 6.91 1.03 -21.77
C ALA A 217 8.08 0.49 -20.91
N THR A 218 7.75 0.10 -19.68
CA THR A 218 8.72 -0.39 -18.68
C THR A 218 8.28 -1.72 -18.06
N HIS A 219 7.23 -2.34 -18.60
CA HIS A 219 6.61 -3.58 -18.11
C HIS A 219 6.36 -4.49 -19.30
N PHE A 220 7.01 -5.65 -19.31
CA PHE A 220 6.96 -6.60 -20.42
C PHE A 220 6.85 -8.03 -19.88
N VAL A 221 6.13 -8.91 -20.55
CA VAL A 221 6.12 -10.33 -20.19
C VAL A 221 7.52 -10.87 -20.44
N SER A 222 8.05 -11.60 -19.46
CA SER A 222 9.40 -12.13 -19.57
C SER A 222 9.53 -13.16 -20.68
N GLU A 223 10.64 -13.11 -21.42
CA GLU A 223 11.00 -14.12 -22.42
C GLU A 223 11.10 -15.52 -21.82
N ASP A 224 11.60 -15.65 -20.57
CA ASP A 224 11.70 -16.93 -19.86
C ASP A 224 10.32 -17.55 -19.55
N VAL A 225 9.26 -16.75 -19.59
CA VAL A 225 7.88 -17.19 -19.42
C VAL A 225 7.23 -17.45 -20.78
N LEU A 226 7.41 -16.54 -21.75
CA LEU A 226 6.77 -16.58 -23.08
C LEU A 226 7.09 -17.83 -23.90
N TYR A 227 8.35 -18.27 -23.90
CA TYR A 227 8.81 -19.32 -24.81
C TYR A 227 8.83 -20.72 -24.17
N THR A 228 8.06 -20.92 -23.09
CA THR A 228 7.97 -22.21 -22.40
C THR A 228 6.52 -22.60 -22.17
N ASP A 229 6.24 -23.89 -22.23
CA ASP A 229 4.94 -24.50 -21.92
C ASP A 229 4.78 -24.80 -20.41
N ARG A 230 5.71 -24.30 -19.59
CA ARG A 230 5.78 -24.58 -18.15
C ARG A 230 4.91 -23.67 -17.30
N TRP A 231 4.49 -22.54 -17.86
CA TRP A 231 3.75 -21.50 -17.14
C TRP A 231 2.36 -21.34 -17.72
N GLU A 232 1.40 -21.09 -16.84
CA GLU A 232 0.04 -20.73 -17.19
C GLU A 232 -0.36 -19.41 -16.55
N VAL A 233 -1.40 -18.77 -17.10
CA VAL A 233 -1.92 -17.53 -16.54
C VAL A 233 -2.86 -17.84 -15.38
N ASP A 234 -2.37 -17.64 -14.16
CA ASP A 234 -3.16 -17.82 -12.93
C ASP A 234 -3.16 -16.55 -12.07
N PHE A 235 -4.13 -15.66 -12.29
CA PHE A 235 -4.26 -14.45 -11.48
C PHE A 235 -4.51 -14.74 -10.00
N ALA A 236 -5.30 -15.76 -9.68
CA ALA A 236 -5.66 -16.06 -8.30
C ALA A 236 -4.50 -16.69 -7.53
N GLY A 237 -3.80 -17.64 -8.14
CA GLY A 237 -2.58 -18.21 -7.58
C GLY A 237 -1.51 -17.15 -7.37
N VAL A 238 -1.22 -16.33 -8.38
CA VAL A 238 -0.22 -15.24 -8.27
C VAL A 238 -0.59 -14.27 -7.15
N ALA A 239 -1.88 -13.93 -7.02
CA ALA A 239 -2.32 -13.06 -5.92
C ALA A 239 -2.06 -13.69 -4.55
N LYS A 240 -2.40 -14.97 -4.38
CA LYS A 240 -2.17 -15.69 -3.12
C LYS A 240 -0.68 -15.80 -2.82
N GLY A 241 0.12 -16.32 -3.74
CA GLY A 241 1.56 -16.50 -3.54
C GLY A 241 2.28 -15.19 -3.23
N PHE A 242 1.98 -14.13 -3.98
CA PHE A 242 2.56 -12.82 -3.72
C PHE A 242 2.18 -12.30 -2.33
N LEU A 243 0.89 -12.36 -1.96
CA LEU A 243 0.38 -11.85 -0.69
C LEU A 243 0.70 -12.75 0.50
N SER A 244 0.96 -14.04 0.32
CA SER A 244 1.24 -14.95 1.43
C SER A 244 2.72 -15.22 1.68
N CYS A 245 3.57 -15.11 0.65
CA CYS A 245 4.99 -15.48 0.73
C CYS A 245 5.91 -14.26 0.56
N HIS A 246 5.57 -13.40 -0.40
CA HIS A 246 6.48 -12.36 -0.87
C HIS A 246 6.31 -11.03 -0.15
N ILE A 247 5.05 -10.67 0.16
CA ILE A 247 4.72 -9.37 0.73
C ILE A 247 5.46 -9.12 2.07
N MET A 248 5.61 -10.16 2.89
CA MET A 248 6.19 -10.08 4.24
C MET A 248 7.72 -10.09 4.26
N THR A 249 8.36 -10.71 3.26
CA THR A 249 9.81 -10.90 3.21
C THR A 249 10.50 -9.82 2.38
N GLU A 250 9.87 -9.38 1.30
CA GLU A 250 10.49 -8.51 0.32
C GLU A 250 10.12 -7.03 0.46
N LEU A 251 9.05 -6.69 1.16
CA LEU A 251 8.69 -5.30 1.42
C LEU A 251 9.13 -4.97 2.85
N GLU A 252 10.42 -4.67 2.99
CA GLU A 252 11.15 -4.30 4.24
C GLU A 252 10.48 -3.23 5.13
N SER A 253 9.37 -2.65 4.67
CA SER A 253 8.63 -1.57 5.34
C SER A 253 7.16 -1.89 5.61
N ILE A 254 6.69 -3.13 5.48
CA ILE A 254 5.33 -3.48 5.93
C ILE A 254 5.37 -3.77 7.42
N SER A 255 5.26 -2.71 8.21
CA SER A 255 5.25 -2.77 9.66
C SER A 255 3.86 -2.54 10.26
N GLY A 256 2.83 -2.33 9.42
CA GLY A 256 1.49 -2.06 9.92
C GLY A 256 0.38 -2.08 8.88
N GLN A 257 -0.85 -1.95 9.40
CA GLN A 257 -2.09 -2.07 8.64
C GLN A 257 -2.16 -1.13 7.43
N ALA A 258 -1.60 0.08 7.51
CA ALA A 258 -1.60 1.04 6.40
C ALA A 258 -0.74 0.59 5.21
N ASP A 259 0.35 -0.13 5.45
CA ASP A 259 1.20 -0.64 4.37
C ASP A 259 0.57 -1.88 3.72
N ILE A 260 -0.08 -2.75 4.51
CA ILE A 260 -0.90 -3.87 4.01
C ILE A 260 -2.03 -3.33 3.13
N ALA A 261 -2.81 -2.37 3.63
CA ALA A 261 -3.91 -1.78 2.88
C ALA A 261 -3.45 -1.11 1.57
N ARG A 262 -2.27 -0.49 1.57
CA ARG A 262 -1.69 0.04 0.33
C ARG A 262 -1.39 -1.09 -0.65
N ALA A 263 -0.80 -2.18 -0.19
CA ALA A 263 -0.39 -3.26 -1.06
C ALA A 263 -1.58 -4.01 -1.68
N THR A 264 -2.57 -4.37 -0.86
CA THR A 264 -3.82 -5.00 -1.32
C THR A 264 -4.59 -4.07 -2.26
N ASN A 265 -4.62 -2.76 -1.98
CA ASN A 265 -5.25 -1.78 -2.84
C ASN A 265 -4.57 -1.66 -4.20
N VAL A 266 -3.23 -1.68 -4.27
CA VAL A 266 -2.50 -1.66 -5.56
C VAL A 266 -2.93 -2.82 -6.46
N MET A 267 -3.03 -4.02 -5.91
CA MET A 267 -3.44 -5.21 -6.65
C MET A 267 -4.93 -5.15 -7.02
N ARG A 268 -5.81 -4.85 -6.04
CA ARG A 268 -7.26 -4.71 -6.27
C ARG A 268 -7.58 -3.67 -7.33
N ASN A 269 -6.91 -2.53 -7.29
CA ASN A 269 -7.09 -1.44 -8.23
C ASN A 269 -6.66 -1.84 -9.65
N PHE A 270 -5.58 -2.61 -9.79
CA PHE A 270 -5.19 -3.19 -11.08
C PHE A 270 -6.20 -4.23 -11.59
N TYR A 271 -6.68 -5.14 -10.73
CA TYR A 271 -7.71 -6.10 -11.14
C TYR A 271 -9.03 -5.43 -11.51
N ASN A 272 -9.43 -4.36 -10.80
CA ASN A 272 -10.58 -3.55 -11.17
C ASN A 272 -10.41 -2.94 -12.56
N TYR A 273 -9.21 -2.46 -12.89
CA TYR A 273 -8.88 -1.94 -14.20
C TYR A 273 -9.05 -3.02 -15.29
N LEU A 274 -8.49 -4.22 -15.08
CA LEU A 274 -8.61 -5.32 -16.04
C LEU A 274 -10.08 -5.70 -16.32
N LEU A 275 -10.92 -5.72 -15.29
CA LEU A 275 -12.35 -5.99 -15.41
C LEU A 275 -13.11 -4.85 -16.10
N HIS A 276 -12.85 -3.61 -15.70
CA HIS A 276 -13.52 -2.42 -16.25
C HIS A 276 -13.27 -2.25 -17.74
N HIS A 277 -12.06 -2.61 -18.19
CA HIS A 277 -11.64 -2.51 -19.60
C HIS A 277 -11.76 -3.82 -20.37
N ASN A 278 -12.33 -4.87 -19.77
CA ASN A 278 -12.55 -6.18 -20.39
C ASN A 278 -11.30 -6.73 -21.12
N VAL A 279 -10.14 -6.67 -20.44
CA VAL A 279 -8.82 -6.97 -21.05
C VAL A 279 -8.69 -8.46 -21.43
N CYS A 280 -9.16 -9.35 -20.55
CA CYS A 280 -9.10 -10.80 -20.71
C CYS A 280 -10.39 -11.46 -20.18
N PRO A 281 -11.51 -11.32 -20.91
CA PRO A 281 -12.81 -11.88 -20.53
C PRO A 281 -12.80 -13.38 -20.24
N GLU A 282 -11.94 -14.13 -20.92
CA GLU A 282 -11.76 -15.57 -20.71
C GLU A 282 -11.17 -15.93 -19.32
N LEU A 283 -10.58 -14.95 -18.62
CA LEU A 283 -10.02 -15.09 -17.28
C LEU A 283 -10.78 -14.28 -16.22
N GLU A 284 -12.00 -13.82 -16.53
CA GLU A 284 -12.80 -12.99 -15.60
C GLU A 284 -12.96 -13.64 -14.22
N SER A 285 -13.28 -14.94 -14.19
CA SER A 285 -13.45 -15.69 -12.93
C SER A 285 -12.17 -15.72 -12.09
N GLN A 286 -11.00 -15.84 -12.73
CA GLN A 286 -9.69 -15.80 -12.10
C GLN A 286 -9.38 -14.42 -11.53
N ILE A 287 -9.69 -13.35 -12.27
CA ILE A 287 -9.48 -11.96 -11.81
C ILE A 287 -10.40 -11.65 -10.62
N GLN A 288 -11.66 -12.10 -10.66
CA GLN A 288 -12.58 -11.94 -9.54
C GLN A 288 -12.11 -12.73 -8.30
N ALA A 289 -11.56 -13.93 -8.49
CA ALA A 289 -10.96 -14.69 -7.40
C ALA A 289 -9.74 -13.98 -6.80
N ALA A 290 -8.86 -13.43 -7.63
CA ALA A 290 -7.70 -12.64 -7.20
C ALA A 290 -8.11 -11.38 -6.40
N ARG A 291 -9.20 -10.69 -6.79
CA ARG A 291 -9.77 -9.58 -6.01
C ARG A 291 -10.22 -10.01 -4.62
N LYS A 292 -10.92 -11.15 -4.51
CA LYS A 292 -11.33 -11.71 -3.21
C LYS A 292 -10.14 -12.05 -2.32
N VAL A 293 -9.03 -12.52 -2.90
CA VAL A 293 -7.78 -12.74 -2.16
C VAL A 293 -7.25 -11.42 -1.60
N CYS A 294 -7.30 -10.32 -2.37
CA CYS A 294 -6.90 -9.00 -1.86
C CYS A 294 -7.78 -8.55 -0.69
N ASP A 295 -9.08 -8.85 -0.71
CA ASP A 295 -10.02 -8.53 0.38
C ASP A 295 -9.73 -9.35 1.64
N LEU A 296 -9.44 -10.65 1.49
CA LEU A 296 -9.00 -11.50 2.61
C LEU A 296 -7.67 -11.03 3.18
N ALA A 297 -6.70 -10.73 2.32
CA ALA A 297 -5.37 -10.29 2.71
C ALA A 297 -5.39 -8.97 3.50
N ASP A 298 -6.33 -8.07 3.18
CA ASP A 298 -6.48 -6.77 3.87
C ASP A 298 -6.78 -6.94 5.37
N ILE A 299 -7.43 -8.06 5.72
CA ILE A 299 -7.82 -8.40 7.08
C ILE A 299 -6.79 -9.36 7.69
N GLU A 300 -6.51 -10.48 7.01
CA GLU A 300 -5.74 -11.57 7.58
C GLU A 300 -4.26 -11.28 7.74
N LEU A 301 -3.63 -10.48 6.86
CA LEU A 301 -2.18 -10.27 6.93
C LEU A 301 -1.77 -9.52 8.20
N PHE A 302 -2.59 -8.56 8.66
CA PHE A 302 -2.31 -7.89 9.92
C PHE A 302 -2.44 -8.85 11.11
N ASN A 303 -3.45 -9.72 11.06
CA ASN A 303 -3.64 -10.76 12.06
C ASN A 303 -2.47 -11.75 12.09
N VAL A 304 -1.92 -12.12 10.93
CA VAL A 304 -0.70 -12.95 10.81
C VAL A 304 0.50 -12.28 11.47
N VAL A 305 0.75 -10.98 11.20
CA VAL A 305 1.83 -10.21 11.85
C VAL A 305 1.71 -10.29 13.37
N VAL A 306 0.54 -9.94 13.90
CA VAL A 306 0.30 -9.90 15.35
C VAL A 306 0.37 -11.29 15.97
N ALA A 307 -0.16 -12.32 15.30
CA ALA A 307 -0.08 -13.70 15.76
C ALA A 307 1.39 -14.19 15.78
N ASN A 308 2.19 -13.82 14.78
CA ASN A 308 3.58 -14.26 14.66
C ASN A 308 4.47 -13.66 15.76
N GLU A 309 4.16 -12.43 16.19
CA GLU A 309 4.84 -11.78 17.31
C GLU A 309 4.42 -12.33 18.68
N ARG A 310 3.19 -12.86 18.80
CA ARG A 310 2.59 -13.19 20.11
C ARG A 310 2.54 -14.68 20.41
N LEU A 311 2.43 -15.54 19.40
CA LEU A 311 2.54 -16.98 19.60
C LEU A 311 3.99 -17.37 19.94
N PRO A 312 4.20 -18.42 20.75
CA PRO A 312 3.22 -19.40 21.24
C PRO A 312 2.38 -18.92 22.43
N GLY A 313 2.67 -17.76 23.01
CA GLY A 313 1.87 -17.15 24.08
C GLY A 313 2.25 -17.61 25.50
N PRO A 314 1.88 -16.83 26.53
CA PRO A 314 2.27 -17.07 27.92
C PRO A 314 2.15 -18.50 28.46
N PHE A 315 1.04 -19.20 28.20
CA PHE A 315 0.77 -20.54 28.67
C PHE A 315 1.73 -21.54 28.05
N ASN A 316 1.84 -21.54 26.72
CA ASN A 316 2.73 -22.45 26.02
C ASN A 316 4.20 -22.18 26.39
N THR A 317 4.59 -20.91 26.56
CA THR A 317 5.91 -20.53 27.09
C THR A 317 6.12 -21.03 28.52
N ALA A 318 5.11 -20.95 29.40
CA ALA A 318 5.20 -21.45 30.76
C ALA A 318 5.37 -22.98 30.80
N VAL A 319 4.62 -23.72 29.96
CA VAL A 319 4.78 -25.18 29.82
C VAL A 319 6.18 -25.50 29.30
N SER A 320 6.64 -24.80 28.26
CA SER A 320 7.98 -24.95 27.68
C SER A 320 9.09 -24.76 28.73
N ALA A 321 8.99 -23.70 29.53
CA ALA A 321 9.98 -23.40 30.56
C ALA A 321 10.04 -24.52 31.62
N THR A 322 8.87 -25.04 32.04
CA THR A 322 8.73 -25.97 33.17
C THR A 322 8.92 -27.44 32.82
N HIS A 323 8.78 -27.84 31.55
CA HIS A 323 8.72 -29.26 31.15
C HIS A 323 9.72 -29.64 30.05
N GLY A 324 10.84 -28.92 29.93
CA GLY A 324 11.93 -29.30 29.03
C GLY A 324 11.74 -28.86 27.57
N GLY A 325 10.96 -27.80 27.34
CA GLY A 325 10.77 -27.15 26.04
C GLY A 325 11.94 -26.26 25.58
N THR A 326 11.74 -25.52 24.49
CA THR A 326 12.73 -24.59 23.90
C THR A 326 13.26 -23.56 24.90
N VAL A 327 12.42 -23.03 25.80
CA VAL A 327 12.83 -22.07 26.83
C VAL A 327 13.02 -22.71 28.21
N ALA A 328 13.33 -24.01 28.26
CA ALA A 328 13.52 -24.72 29.52
C ALA A 328 14.62 -24.09 30.39
N GLY A 329 14.31 -23.86 31.67
CA GLY A 329 15.26 -23.28 32.61
C GLY A 329 15.47 -21.76 32.46
N VAL A 330 14.87 -21.14 31.45
CA VAL A 330 14.90 -19.70 31.22
C VAL A 330 13.77 -19.08 32.04
N TYR A 331 14.10 -18.52 33.21
CA TYR A 331 13.18 -17.79 34.09
C TYR A 331 13.87 -16.53 34.61
N SER A 332 13.11 -15.49 34.96
CA SER A 332 13.68 -14.39 35.74
C SER A 332 14.09 -14.94 37.11
N GLY A 333 15.38 -15.00 37.40
CA GLY A 333 15.88 -15.28 38.75
C GLY A 333 15.58 -14.11 39.69
N GLU A 334 15.64 -14.32 41.00
CA GLU A 334 15.67 -13.24 42.02
C GLU A 334 16.99 -12.42 41.99
N HIS A 335 17.77 -12.49 40.91
CA HIS A 335 19.10 -11.87 40.83
C HIS A 335 19.06 -10.58 40.00
N ASP A 336 19.62 -9.51 40.56
CA ASP A 336 19.64 -8.10 40.11
C ASP A 336 20.30 -7.80 38.73
N TRP A 337 20.56 -8.80 37.89
CA TRP A 337 21.25 -8.61 36.62
C TRP A 337 20.28 -8.96 35.48
N GLU A 338 19.92 -7.97 34.67
CA GLU A 338 19.07 -8.12 33.48
C GLU A 338 19.73 -9.06 32.48
N ASP A 339 19.36 -10.34 32.55
CA ASP A 339 19.63 -11.28 31.47
C ASP A 339 18.57 -11.08 30.39
N SER A 340 18.96 -10.45 29.28
CA SER A 340 18.08 -10.16 28.12
C SER A 340 17.40 -11.39 27.52
N SER A 341 17.82 -12.60 27.93
CA SER A 341 17.27 -13.87 27.48
C SER A 341 16.19 -14.47 28.41
N ALA A 342 15.98 -13.92 29.61
CA ALA A 342 14.99 -14.44 30.56
C ALA A 342 13.55 -14.07 30.16
N ILE A 343 12.62 -15.04 30.24
CA ILE A 343 11.20 -14.71 30.25
C ILE A 343 10.91 -13.87 31.50
N ASN A 344 10.11 -12.82 31.35
CA ASN A 344 9.75 -11.90 32.43
C ASN A 344 8.72 -12.53 33.40
N ARG A 345 9.04 -13.73 33.91
CA ARG A 345 8.24 -14.57 34.81
C ARG A 345 9.14 -15.46 35.65
N THR A 346 8.77 -15.65 36.92
CA THR A 346 9.43 -16.59 37.81
C THR A 346 9.00 -18.04 37.51
N LEU A 347 9.75 -19.02 38.04
CA LEU A 347 9.35 -20.43 37.99
C LEU A 347 7.97 -20.66 38.62
N GLN A 348 7.68 -19.97 39.74
CA GLN A 348 6.40 -20.09 40.43
C GLN A 348 5.26 -19.56 39.56
N ASP A 349 5.46 -18.41 38.88
CA ASP A 349 4.45 -17.86 37.96
C ASP A 349 4.15 -18.83 36.82
N CYS A 350 5.18 -19.46 36.25
CA CYS A 350 5.02 -20.45 35.18
C CYS A 350 4.24 -21.68 35.67
N GLN A 351 4.58 -22.23 36.83
CA GLN A 351 3.82 -23.33 37.42
C GLN A 351 2.38 -22.94 37.73
N ASP A 352 2.15 -21.72 38.21
CA ASP A 352 0.81 -21.21 38.52
C ASP A 352 -0.05 -21.04 37.27
N ILE A 353 0.53 -20.58 36.15
CA ILE A 353 -0.14 -20.52 34.85
C ILE A 353 -0.61 -21.92 34.43
N VAL A 354 0.28 -22.92 34.48
CA VAL A 354 -0.05 -24.30 34.08
C VAL A 354 -1.11 -24.91 35.00
N LYS A 355 -0.96 -24.76 36.33
CA LYS A 355 -1.94 -25.26 37.32
C LYS A 355 -3.33 -24.67 37.08
N PHE A 356 -3.39 -23.35 36.85
CA PHE A 356 -4.66 -22.68 36.65
C PHE A 356 -5.33 -23.07 35.33
N ALA A 357 -4.55 -23.18 34.25
CA ALA A 357 -5.02 -23.67 32.96
C ALA A 357 -5.57 -25.09 33.06
N MET A 358 -4.86 -26.00 33.71
CA MET A 358 -5.34 -27.37 33.97
C MET A 358 -6.62 -27.39 34.82
N SER A 359 -6.73 -26.47 35.79
CA SER A 359 -7.91 -26.36 36.64
C SER A 359 -9.14 -25.90 35.87
N ALA A 360 -8.96 -25.02 34.88
CA ALA A 360 -10.05 -24.44 34.09
C ALA A 360 -10.42 -25.25 32.84
N TYR A 361 -9.44 -25.86 32.17
CA TYR A 361 -9.59 -26.51 30.86
C TYR A 361 -9.31 -28.00 30.84
N GLY A 362 -8.66 -28.53 31.89
CA GLY A 362 -8.29 -29.93 31.96
C GLY A 362 -9.50 -30.84 32.16
N SER A 363 -9.35 -32.10 31.77
CA SER A 363 -10.28 -33.16 32.18
C SER A 363 -10.19 -33.40 33.69
N GLU A 364 -11.17 -34.09 34.27
CA GLU A 364 -11.14 -34.48 35.69
C GLU A 364 -9.85 -35.22 36.08
N GLN A 365 -9.36 -36.10 35.20
CA GLN A 365 -8.09 -36.82 35.39
C GLN A 365 -6.86 -35.91 35.37
N GLN A 366 -6.91 -34.82 34.59
CA GLN A 366 -5.84 -33.82 34.56
C GLN A 366 -5.91 -32.92 35.81
N TYR A 367 -7.12 -32.57 36.25
CA TYR A 367 -7.37 -31.78 37.46
C TYR A 367 -6.78 -32.46 38.71
N ASP A 368 -6.99 -33.77 38.86
CA ASP A 368 -6.47 -34.54 40.01
C ASP A 368 -4.93 -34.53 40.09
N LYS A 369 -4.26 -34.27 38.96
CA LYS A 369 -2.79 -34.21 38.86
C LYS A 369 -2.23 -32.80 38.96
N VAL A 370 -3.04 -31.76 39.16
CA VAL A 370 -2.57 -30.35 39.23
C VAL A 370 -1.49 -30.13 40.30
N GLY A 371 -1.53 -30.88 41.41
CA GLY A 371 -0.49 -30.84 42.43
C GLY A 371 0.89 -31.32 41.96
N ASP A 372 0.93 -32.12 40.89
CA ASP A 372 2.12 -32.74 40.33
C ASP A 372 2.70 -31.99 39.12
N VAL A 373 2.26 -30.75 38.84
CA VAL A 373 2.73 -29.96 37.69
C VAL A 373 4.25 -29.97 37.53
N GLY A 374 5.04 -29.86 38.61
CA GLY A 374 6.51 -29.91 38.49
C GLY A 374 7.12 -31.26 38.13
N LYS A 375 6.32 -32.32 37.91
CA LYS A 375 6.78 -33.70 37.71
C LYS A 375 6.46 -34.26 36.32
N PHE A 376 5.65 -33.56 35.51
CA PHE A 376 5.24 -34.07 34.21
C PHE A 376 6.43 -34.18 33.26
N GLN A 377 6.33 -35.12 32.33
CA GLN A 377 7.37 -35.39 31.34
C GLN A 377 6.84 -35.15 29.94
N THR A 378 7.69 -34.61 29.08
CA THR A 378 7.42 -34.54 27.64
C THR A 378 7.54 -35.95 27.05
N VAL A 379 6.44 -36.48 26.51
CA VAL A 379 6.38 -37.83 25.91
C VAL A 379 6.37 -37.82 24.39
N TYR A 380 6.12 -36.66 23.78
CA TYR A 380 6.14 -36.50 22.33
C TYR A 380 6.63 -35.10 21.96
N GLN A 381 7.35 -35.02 20.85
CA GLN A 381 7.85 -33.79 20.23
C GLN A 381 7.90 -34.00 18.71
N GLU A 382 7.43 -33.02 17.94
CA GLU A 382 7.50 -33.05 16.48
C GLU A 382 7.54 -31.64 15.88
N GLN A 383 8.37 -31.46 14.87
CA GLN A 383 8.31 -30.31 13.96
C GLN A 383 7.14 -30.53 12.98
N ILE A 384 6.16 -29.64 13.01
CA ILE A 384 4.89 -29.84 12.33
C ILE A 384 4.34 -28.54 11.76
N SER A 385 3.67 -28.65 10.62
CA SER A 385 2.81 -27.59 10.09
C SER A 385 1.35 -27.92 10.38
N LEU A 386 0.61 -26.94 10.85
CA LEU A 386 -0.77 -27.05 11.29
C LEU A 386 -1.65 -26.11 10.48
N GLU A 387 -2.89 -26.53 10.23
CA GLU A 387 -3.97 -25.66 9.76
C GLU A 387 -5.02 -25.53 10.86
N VAL A 388 -5.36 -24.29 11.18
CA VAL A 388 -6.43 -23.98 12.13
C VAL A 388 -7.78 -24.38 11.53
N THR A 389 -8.52 -25.24 12.21
CA THR A 389 -9.86 -25.70 11.78
C THR A 389 -10.98 -25.04 12.56
N LYS A 390 -10.72 -24.62 13.81
CA LYS A 390 -11.67 -23.91 14.66
C LYS A 390 -10.94 -23.10 15.73
N VAL A 391 -11.44 -21.89 15.99
CA VAL A 391 -11.01 -21.04 17.11
C VAL A 391 -12.16 -20.98 18.12
N GLU A 392 -11.88 -21.30 19.39
CA GLU A 392 -12.86 -21.29 20.47
C GLU A 392 -12.36 -20.37 21.59
N MET A 393 -13.07 -19.26 21.81
CA MET A 393 -12.81 -18.33 22.91
C MET A 393 -13.25 -18.93 24.25
N ALA A 394 -12.78 -18.38 25.37
CA ALA A 394 -13.27 -18.75 26.69
C ALA A 394 -14.77 -18.47 26.80
N ASP A 395 -15.48 -19.27 27.59
CA ASP A 395 -16.83 -18.92 27.99
C ASP A 395 -16.83 -17.86 29.10
N GLU A 396 -18.00 -17.29 29.37
CA GLU A 396 -18.15 -16.20 30.34
C GLU A 396 -17.79 -16.62 31.77
N ALA A 397 -18.08 -17.88 32.14
CA ALA A 397 -17.74 -18.43 33.45
C ALA A 397 -16.21 -18.53 33.63
N THR A 398 -15.52 -18.99 32.60
CA THR A 398 -14.06 -19.12 32.63
C THR A 398 -13.39 -17.76 32.60
N ARG A 399 -13.89 -16.79 31.82
CA ARG A 399 -13.39 -15.40 31.91
C ARG A 399 -13.54 -14.84 33.32
N ALA A 400 -14.71 -14.97 33.94
CA ALA A 400 -14.93 -14.53 35.31
C ALA A 400 -13.99 -15.21 36.32
N LEU A 401 -13.69 -16.50 36.14
CA LEU A 401 -12.71 -17.23 36.95
C LEU A 401 -11.31 -16.62 36.84
N TYR A 402 -10.84 -16.34 35.62
CA TYR A 402 -9.55 -15.71 35.38
C TYR A 402 -9.50 -14.27 35.91
N ASP A 403 -10.60 -13.51 35.77
CA ASP A 403 -10.72 -12.14 36.26
C ASP A 403 -10.56 -12.08 37.79
N ALA A 404 -11.24 -12.98 38.51
CA ALA A 404 -11.10 -13.09 39.97
C ALA A 404 -9.68 -13.52 40.39
N ALA A 405 -9.04 -14.41 39.63
CA ALA A 405 -7.67 -14.84 39.92
C ALA A 405 -6.63 -13.74 39.69
N ARG A 406 -6.88 -12.84 38.72
CA ARG A 406 -5.98 -11.72 38.41
C ARG A 406 -5.82 -10.71 39.55
N GLU A 407 -6.77 -10.63 40.48
CA GLU A 407 -6.62 -9.78 41.68
C GLU A 407 -5.38 -10.15 42.50
N LYS A 408 -4.99 -11.43 42.50
CA LYS A 408 -3.82 -11.94 43.21
C LYS A 408 -2.66 -12.28 42.29
N LYS A 409 -2.95 -12.68 41.04
CA LYS A 409 -1.98 -13.13 40.04
C LYS A 409 -2.20 -12.38 38.73
N PRO A 410 -1.73 -11.12 38.61
CA PRO A 410 -2.05 -10.24 37.48
C PRO A 410 -1.56 -10.75 36.11
N PHE A 411 -0.61 -11.69 36.09
CA PHE A 411 -0.09 -12.31 34.88
C PHE A 411 -0.99 -13.38 34.26
N LEU A 412 -2.07 -13.81 34.92
CA LEU A 412 -2.99 -14.82 34.39
C LEU A 412 -3.89 -14.22 33.30
N VAL A 413 -3.88 -14.82 32.11
CA VAL A 413 -4.73 -14.41 30.99
C VAL A 413 -5.65 -15.57 30.64
N ALA A 414 -6.94 -15.27 30.40
CA ALA A 414 -7.91 -16.29 29.99
C ALA A 414 -7.45 -16.96 28.68
N LEU A 415 -7.51 -18.29 28.68
CA LEU A 415 -7.17 -19.10 27.50
C LEU A 415 -8.41 -19.35 26.65
N GLY A 416 -8.22 -19.83 25.44
CA GLY A 416 -9.23 -20.52 24.67
C GLY A 416 -8.61 -21.76 24.06
N LYS A 417 -9.25 -22.29 23.03
CA LYS A 417 -8.79 -23.50 22.32
C LYS A 417 -8.60 -23.19 20.85
N LEU A 418 -7.40 -23.47 20.37
CA LEU A 418 -7.08 -23.51 18.96
C LEU A 418 -7.13 -24.97 18.50
N HIS A 419 -8.12 -25.30 17.68
CA HIS A 419 -8.25 -26.62 17.09
C HIS A 419 -7.53 -26.63 15.74
N CYS A 420 -6.59 -27.55 15.59
CA CYS A 420 -5.74 -27.65 14.42
C CYS A 420 -5.80 -29.07 13.86
N ARG A 421 -5.53 -29.19 12.56
CA ARG A 421 -5.16 -30.45 11.93
C ARG A 421 -3.77 -30.34 11.35
N ARG A 422 -3.08 -31.46 11.19
CA ARG A 422 -1.83 -31.49 10.42
C ARG A 422 -2.10 -30.93 9.02
N TRP A 423 -1.25 -30.00 8.61
CA TRP A 423 -1.23 -29.47 7.26
C TRP A 423 0.10 -29.85 6.62
N THR A 424 0.07 -30.18 5.35
CA THR A 424 1.27 -30.47 4.59
C THR A 424 1.11 -29.88 3.23
N TYR A 425 2.10 -29.09 2.82
CA TYR A 425 2.07 -28.45 1.53
C TYR A 425 2.35 -29.47 0.42
N PRO A 426 1.45 -29.71 -0.55
CA PRO A 426 1.60 -30.80 -1.54
C PRO A 426 2.85 -30.74 -2.42
N LEU A 427 3.46 -29.55 -2.56
CA LEU A 427 4.60 -29.31 -3.46
C LEU A 427 5.90 -28.93 -2.71
N ALA A 428 5.99 -29.14 -1.39
CA ALA A 428 7.20 -28.80 -0.64
C ALA A 428 8.41 -29.63 -1.12
N PRO A 429 9.59 -29.04 -1.36
CA PRO A 429 10.76 -29.76 -1.90
C PRO A 429 11.25 -30.92 -1.02
N ASN A 430 10.94 -30.90 0.27
CA ASN A 430 11.48 -31.79 1.29
C ASN A 430 10.52 -32.91 1.72
N PHE A 431 9.63 -33.39 0.85
CA PHE A 431 8.81 -34.56 1.21
C PHE A 431 9.70 -35.77 1.46
N ASP A 432 9.75 -36.21 2.72
CA ASP A 432 10.06 -37.59 3.02
C ASP A 432 8.95 -38.46 2.43
N ARG A 433 9.27 -39.16 1.35
CA ARG A 433 8.37 -40.11 0.68
C ARG A 433 8.33 -41.47 1.38
N SER A 434 8.89 -41.59 2.58
CA SER A 434 8.82 -42.83 3.34
C SER A 434 7.37 -43.26 3.59
N ILE A 435 7.15 -44.57 3.58
CA ILE A 435 5.82 -45.15 3.81
C ILE A 435 5.28 -44.77 5.21
N GLU A 436 6.17 -44.56 6.18
CA GLU A 436 5.79 -44.09 7.52
C GLU A 436 5.35 -42.63 7.55
N ALA A 437 6.05 -41.73 6.83
CA ALA A 437 5.62 -40.34 6.69
C ALA A 437 4.26 -40.24 5.99
N LEU A 438 4.04 -41.02 4.93
CA LEU A 438 2.76 -41.11 4.21
C LEU A 438 1.64 -41.69 5.09
N LYS A 439 1.91 -42.70 5.92
CA LYS A 439 0.93 -43.24 6.89
C LYS A 439 0.57 -42.23 7.98
N ARG A 440 1.54 -41.49 8.52
CA ARG A 440 1.32 -40.41 9.49
C ARG A 440 0.58 -39.21 8.90
N GLN A 441 0.69 -38.98 7.59
CA GLN A 441 -0.11 -38.00 6.85
C GLN A 441 -1.55 -38.46 6.63
N GLN A 442 -1.78 -39.77 6.45
CA GLN A 442 -3.12 -40.33 6.27
C GLN A 442 -3.93 -40.41 7.57
N THR A 443 -3.29 -40.45 8.73
CA THR A 443 -3.97 -40.29 10.01
C THR A 443 -4.28 -38.81 10.24
N GLU A 444 -5.57 -38.48 10.26
CA GLU A 444 -6.06 -37.14 10.59
C GLU A 444 -5.69 -36.81 12.05
N HIS A 445 -4.50 -36.25 12.25
CA HIS A 445 -4.06 -35.78 13.55
C HIS A 445 -4.67 -34.41 13.82
N THR A 446 -5.86 -34.42 14.38
CA THR A 446 -6.43 -33.23 15.02
C THR A 446 -5.82 -33.04 16.41
N MET A 447 -5.56 -31.81 16.78
CA MET A 447 -5.09 -31.45 18.11
C MET A 447 -5.75 -30.17 18.59
N THR A 448 -5.85 -30.05 19.91
CA THR A 448 -6.31 -28.85 20.58
C THR A 448 -5.15 -28.26 21.35
N LEU A 449 -4.85 -27.00 21.08
CA LEU A 449 -3.82 -26.21 21.76
C LEU A 449 -4.53 -25.14 22.61
N TRP A 450 -4.02 -24.89 23.81
CA TRP A 450 -4.52 -23.79 24.64
C TRP A 450 -3.68 -22.55 24.39
N VAL A 451 -4.34 -21.42 24.12
CA VAL A 451 -3.72 -20.15 23.76
C VAL A 451 -4.54 -19.03 24.36
N GLU A 452 -3.93 -17.92 24.76
CA GLU A 452 -4.60 -16.77 25.35
C GLU A 452 -5.63 -16.13 24.41
N GLU A 453 -6.80 -15.73 24.92
CA GLU A 453 -7.87 -15.10 24.14
C GLU A 453 -7.40 -13.83 23.41
N ASN A 454 -6.52 -13.06 24.05
CA ASN A 454 -5.96 -11.83 23.46
C ASN A 454 -5.02 -12.10 22.28
N ILE A 455 -4.60 -13.36 22.07
CA ILE A 455 -3.87 -13.82 20.88
C ILE A 455 -4.84 -14.50 19.91
N LEU A 456 -5.76 -15.35 20.41
CA LEU A 456 -6.75 -16.07 19.61
C LEU A 456 -7.63 -15.17 18.75
N GLN A 457 -7.88 -13.92 19.16
CA GLN A 457 -8.63 -12.95 18.35
C GLN A 457 -7.96 -12.62 17.00
N TYR A 458 -6.66 -12.90 16.86
CA TYR A 458 -5.90 -12.76 15.61
C TYR A 458 -5.72 -14.10 14.89
N CYS A 459 -6.24 -15.21 15.41
CA CYS A 459 -6.24 -16.50 14.72
C CYS A 459 -7.53 -16.66 13.92
N ALA A 460 -7.42 -17.24 12.72
CA ALA A 460 -8.58 -17.50 11.85
C ALA A 460 -8.54 -18.93 11.29
N VAL A 461 -9.72 -19.45 10.93
CA VAL A 461 -9.83 -20.75 10.26
C VAL A 461 -9.05 -20.71 8.95
N GLY A 462 -8.30 -21.76 8.67
CA GLY A 462 -7.41 -21.86 7.52
C GLY A 462 -6.02 -21.31 7.76
N MET A 463 -5.76 -20.50 8.80
CA MET A 463 -4.41 -20.02 9.13
C MET A 463 -3.43 -21.20 9.26
N LYS A 464 -2.23 -21.06 8.71
CA LYS A 464 -1.19 -22.07 8.83
C LYS A 464 -0.18 -21.66 9.90
N ILE A 465 0.22 -22.61 10.74
CA ILE A 465 1.19 -22.41 11.80
C ILE A 465 2.28 -23.47 11.63
N GLU A 466 3.51 -23.04 11.45
CA GLU A 466 4.68 -23.93 11.39
C GLU A 466 5.49 -23.77 12.67
N GLY A 467 5.82 -24.88 13.31
CA GLY A 467 6.54 -24.84 14.57
C GLY A 467 6.76 -26.22 15.16
N GLU A 468 6.94 -26.24 16.47
CA GLU A 468 7.13 -27.47 17.22
C GLU A 468 5.95 -27.70 18.17
N VAL A 469 5.33 -28.88 18.08
CA VAL A 469 4.32 -29.32 19.04
C VAL A 469 4.91 -30.40 19.92
N ARG A 470 4.57 -30.32 21.21
CA ARG A 470 4.95 -31.32 22.20
C ARG A 470 3.73 -31.77 23.00
N GLU A 471 3.85 -32.92 23.66
CA GLU A 471 2.79 -33.49 24.50
C GLU A 471 3.35 -33.96 25.85
N LEU A 472 2.63 -33.64 26.93
CA LEU A 472 2.93 -34.10 28.28
C LEU A 472 2.37 -35.52 28.47
N ASP A 473 2.93 -36.28 29.40
CA ASP A 473 2.45 -37.60 29.83
C ASP A 473 1.00 -37.62 30.35
N ILE A 474 0.41 -36.45 30.56
CA ILE A 474 -1.00 -36.22 30.91
C ILE A 474 -1.90 -35.84 29.72
N GLY A 475 -1.38 -35.92 28.48
CA GLY A 475 -2.13 -35.71 27.24
C GLY A 475 -2.33 -34.25 26.82
N ILE A 476 -1.74 -33.29 27.55
CA ILE A 476 -1.79 -31.87 27.19
C ILE A 476 -0.77 -31.60 26.08
N LYS A 477 -1.25 -31.06 24.96
CA LYS A 477 -0.42 -30.64 23.84
C LYS A 477 -0.18 -29.13 23.92
N TRP A 478 1.03 -28.68 23.62
CA TRP A 478 1.38 -27.27 23.59
C TRP A 478 2.25 -26.94 22.38
N LEU A 479 2.24 -25.67 22.00
CA LEU A 479 3.05 -25.12 20.92
C LEU A 479 4.38 -24.65 21.52
N ASP A 480 5.44 -25.44 21.39
CA ASP A 480 6.72 -25.14 22.05
C ASP A 480 7.47 -23.98 21.41
N SER A 481 7.44 -23.92 20.07
CA SER A 481 7.99 -22.81 19.29
C SER A 481 7.18 -22.59 18.02
N VAL A 482 7.19 -21.35 17.53
CA VAL A 482 6.60 -20.95 16.25
C VAL A 482 7.70 -20.43 15.35
N ARG A 483 7.80 -21.01 14.15
CA ARG A 483 8.76 -20.61 13.13
C ARG A 483 8.14 -19.68 12.10
N ALA A 484 6.90 -19.96 11.70
CA ALA A 484 6.19 -19.16 10.71
C ALA A 484 4.68 -19.24 10.93
N ILE A 485 4.00 -18.16 10.56
CA ILE A 485 2.54 -18.12 10.46
C ILE A 485 2.18 -17.60 9.07
N SER A 486 1.20 -18.25 8.44
CA SER A 486 0.72 -17.89 7.12
C SER A 486 -0.80 -17.73 7.09
N PRO A 487 -1.34 -16.87 6.21
CA PRO A 487 -2.78 -16.64 6.11
C PRO A 487 -3.55 -17.86 5.60
N SER A 488 -4.88 -17.81 5.64
CA SER A 488 -5.75 -18.91 5.22
C SER A 488 -5.58 -19.30 3.75
N PHE A 489 -5.27 -18.31 2.93
CA PHE A 489 -5.07 -18.43 1.49
C PHE A 489 -3.61 -18.72 1.10
N PHE A 490 -2.74 -19.10 2.06
CA PHE A 490 -1.33 -19.40 1.77
C PHE A 490 -1.20 -20.39 0.61
N GLU A 491 -0.39 -20.00 -0.37
CA GLU A 491 -0.10 -20.81 -1.55
C GLU A 491 1.34 -20.54 -1.98
N TRP A 492 2.15 -21.59 -2.07
CA TRP A 492 3.52 -21.46 -2.55
C TRP A 492 3.55 -21.76 -4.05
N LEU A 493 4.11 -20.88 -4.86
CA LEU A 493 4.18 -21.10 -6.30
C LEU A 493 5.62 -21.34 -6.75
N PRO A 494 5.83 -22.10 -7.84
CA PRO A 494 7.14 -22.19 -8.49
C PRO A 494 7.75 -20.82 -8.84
N ASN A 495 6.94 -19.77 -8.93
CA ASN A 495 7.34 -18.37 -9.07
C ASN A 495 8.35 -17.92 -8.00
N GLU A 496 8.42 -18.55 -6.82
CA GLU A 496 9.45 -18.24 -5.81
C GLU A 496 10.87 -18.51 -6.33
N PHE A 497 11.06 -19.55 -7.16
CA PHE A 497 12.37 -19.88 -7.74
C PHE A 497 12.73 -19.03 -8.95
N TYR A 498 11.77 -18.33 -9.54
CA TYR A 498 11.94 -17.61 -10.80
C TYR A 498 13.06 -16.55 -10.73
N LYS A 499 13.18 -15.82 -9.60
CA LYS A 499 14.27 -14.85 -9.40
C LYS A 499 15.63 -15.55 -9.22
N GLU A 500 15.66 -16.63 -8.44
CA GLU A 500 16.90 -17.37 -8.14
C GLU A 500 17.45 -18.03 -9.42
N GLU A 501 16.59 -18.67 -10.21
CA GLU A 501 16.97 -19.25 -11.50
C GLU A 501 17.53 -18.20 -12.46
N LYS A 502 16.93 -17.00 -12.49
CA LYS A 502 17.42 -15.89 -13.31
C LYS A 502 18.80 -15.40 -12.87
N VAL A 503 19.02 -15.25 -11.57
CA VAL A 503 20.34 -14.86 -11.04
C VAL A 503 21.38 -15.91 -11.39
N LEU A 504 21.08 -17.19 -11.17
CA LEU A 504 21.98 -18.30 -11.51
C LEU A 504 22.28 -18.37 -13.02
N LYS A 505 21.27 -18.14 -13.86
CA LYS A 505 21.44 -18.09 -15.32
C LYS A 505 22.35 -16.93 -15.71
N ALA A 506 22.11 -15.72 -15.19
CA ALA A 506 22.95 -14.55 -15.46
C ALA A 506 24.40 -14.74 -14.98
N GLU A 507 24.61 -15.34 -13.82
CA GLU A 507 25.94 -15.68 -13.31
C GLU A 507 26.64 -16.72 -14.20
N SER A 508 25.90 -17.73 -14.68
CA SER A 508 26.44 -18.75 -15.58
C SER A 508 26.84 -18.18 -16.95
N GLU A 509 26.02 -17.28 -17.51
CA GLU A 509 26.29 -16.59 -18.78
C GLU A 509 27.47 -15.62 -18.64
N ALA A 510 27.57 -14.90 -17.52
CA ALA A 510 28.71 -14.04 -17.22
C ALA A 510 30.03 -14.79 -16.99
N THR A 511 29.96 -16.05 -16.54
CA THR A 511 31.14 -16.92 -16.36
C THR A 511 31.55 -17.61 -17.68
N ALA A 512 30.62 -17.73 -18.62
CA ALA A 512 30.86 -18.33 -19.94
C ALA A 512 31.36 -17.32 -21.00
N ALA A 513 31.19 -16.01 -20.76
CA ALA A 513 31.71 -14.91 -21.56
C ALA A 513 33.12 -14.48 -21.10
#